data_AF-A0AB74QJ41-F1
#
_entry.id   AF-A0AB74QJ41-F1
#
_cell.length_a   1.000
_cell.length_b   1.000
_cell.length_c   1.000
_cell.angle_alpha   90.00
_cell.angle_beta   90.00
_cell.angle_gamma   90.00
#
_symmetry.space_group_name_H-M   'P 1'
#
loop_
_entity.id
_entity.type
_entity.pdbx_description
1 polymer ?
#
loop_
_entity_poly.entity_id
_entity_poly.type
_entity_poly.pdbx_seq_one_letter_code
_entity_poly.pdbx_strand_id
1 'polypeptide(L)' 'MLTFDKIKYYYENQMWNEEMVKNAVLKEKITVKEYKEITGEDYKA' A
#
# COMPACT_ATOMS: atom_id res chain seq x y z
N MET A 1 -11.36 -0.67 -10.48
CA MET A 1 -11.18 -1.15 -9.09
C MET A 1 -9.70 -0.98 -8.70
N LEU A 2 -9.43 -0.52 -7.48
CA LEU A 2 -8.08 -0.45 -6.90
C LEU A 2 -7.70 -1.87 -6.45
N THR A 3 -6.59 -2.41 -6.94
CA THR A 3 -6.10 -3.77 -6.63
C THR A 3 -4.69 -3.68 -6.05
N PHE A 4 -4.23 -4.74 -5.39
CA PHE A 4 -2.87 -4.84 -4.86
C PHE A 4 -1.81 -4.46 -5.91
N ASP A 5 -1.84 -5.06 -7.11
CA ASP A 5 -0.88 -4.78 -8.17
C ASP A 5 -0.82 -3.31 -8.58
N LYS A 6 -1.97 -2.63 -8.60
CA LYS A 6 -2.02 -1.20 -8.92
C LYS A 6 -1.40 -0.35 -7.82
N ILE A 7 -1.65 -0.68 -6.56
CA ILE A 7 -1.09 0.05 -5.42
C ILE A 7 0.43 -0.16 -5.38
N LYS A 8 0.89 -1.40 -5.58
CA LYS A 8 2.31 -1.73 -5.71
C LYS A 8 2.96 -0.94 -6.85
N TYR A 9 2.36 -0.97 -8.04
CA TYR A 9 2.83 -0.19 -9.19
C TYR A 9 2.90 1.32 -8.87
N TYR A 10 1.87 1.89 -8.24
CA TYR A 10 1.87 3.32 -7.90
C TYR A 10 2.94 3.68 -6.88
N TYR A 11 3.20 2.82 -5.89
CA TYR A 11 4.26 3.05 -4.92
C TYR A 11 5.66 2.92 -5.54
N GLU A 12 5.90 1.85 -6.32
CA GLU A 12 7.17 1.61 -7.02
C GLU A 12 7.52 2.71 -8.02
N ASN A 13 6.52 3.29 -8.69
CA ASN A 13 6.70 4.42 -9.61
C ASN A 13 6.66 5.79 -8.90
N GLN A 14 6.74 5.81 -7.56
CA GLN A 14 6.71 7.04 -6.74
C GLN A 14 5.48 7.94 -6.98
N MET A 15 4.40 7.38 -7.53
CA MET A 15 3.13 8.08 -7.70
C MET A 15 2.36 8.16 -6.38
N TRP A 16 2.55 7.17 -5.52
CA TRP A 16 1.97 7.08 -4.17
C TRP A 16 3.07 7.09 -3.13
N ASN A 17 2.85 7.84 -2.05
CA ASN A 17 3.71 7.79 -0.87
C ASN A 17 3.22 6.71 0.10
N GLU A 18 4.01 6.45 1.14
CA GLU A 18 3.71 5.41 2.13
C GLU A 18 2.37 5.66 2.86
N GLU A 19 2.00 6.92 3.14
CA GLU A 19 0.72 7.27 3.76
C GLU A 19 -0.47 6.88 2.87
N MET A 20 -0.35 7.03 1.56
CA MET A 20 -1.37 6.56 0.62
C MET A 20 -1.52 5.04 0.64
N VAL A 21 -0.42 4.30 0.80
CA VAL A 21 -0.47 2.83 0.96
C VAL A 21 -1.09 2.47 2.32
N LYS A 22 -0.81 3.21 3.41
CA LYS A 22 -1.51 3.03 4.70
C LYS A 22 -3.01 3.24 4.57
N ASN A 23 -3.42 4.28 3.85
CA ASN A 23 -4.84 4.54 3.57
C ASN A 23 -5.51 3.41 2.78
N ALA A 24 -4.76 2.69 1.93
CA ALA A 24 -5.29 1.51 1.26
C ALA A 24 -5.54 0.34 2.22
N VAL A 25 -4.75 0.20 3.28
CA VAL A 25 -5.03 -0.73 4.39
C VAL A 25 -6.30 -0.33 5.13
N LEU A 26 -6.42 0.95 5.51
CA LEU A 26 -7.60 1.48 6.22
C LEU A 26 -8.91 1.34 5.42
N LYS A 27 -8.82 1.39 4.08
CA LYS A 27 -9.94 1.20 3.16
C LYS A 27 -10.17 -0.25 2.75
N GLU A 28 -9.51 -1.19 3.43
CA GLU A 28 -9.61 -2.63 3.21
C GLU A 28 -9.33 -3.03 1.75
N LYS A 29 -8.45 -2.28 1.07
CA LYS A 29 -8.02 -2.59 -0.31
C LYS A 29 -6.84 -3.53 -0.35
N ILE A 30 -6.04 -3.51 0.71
CA ILE A 30 -4.93 -4.41 0.97
C ILE A 30 -4.88 -4.70 2.47
N THR A 31 -4.13 -5.73 2.84
CA THR A 31 -3.86 -6.15 4.20
C THR A 31 -2.57 -5.51 4.73
N VAL A 32 -2.37 -5.59 6.05
CA VAL A 32 -1.10 -5.20 6.69
C VAL A 32 0.12 -5.95 6.13
N LYS A 33 -0.07 -7.21 5.71
CA LYS A 33 1.00 -8.01 5.09
C LYS A 33 1.38 -7.48 3.73
N GLU A 34 0.38 -7.15 2.90
CA GLU A 34 0.58 -6.55 1.58
C GLU A 34 1.17 -5.15 1.66
N TYR A 35 0.80 -4.36 2.67
CA TYR A 35 1.46 -3.08 2.95
C TYR A 35 2.97 -3.28 3.16
N LYS A 36 3.36 -4.24 4.02
CA LYS A 36 4.76 -4.56 4.27
C LYS A 36 5.47 -5.08 3.01
N GLU A 37 4.77 -5.80 2.15
CA GLU A 37 5.34 -6.24 0.86
C GLU A 37 5.61 -5.07 -0.08
N ILE A 38 4.71 -4.08 -0.11
CA ILE A 38 4.83 -2.89 -0.98
C ILE A 38 5.91 -1.93 -0.46
N THR A 39 5.89 -1.63 0.85
CA THR A 39 6.73 -0.58 1.43
C THR A 39 8.03 -1.09 2.04
N GLY A 40 8.11 -2.40 2.34
CA GLY A 40 9.20 -3.00 3.12
C GLY A 40 9.12 -2.69 4.62
N GLU A 41 8.17 -1.85 5.05
CA GLU A 41 8.03 -1.42 6.45
C GLU A 41 6.87 -2.11 7.16
N ASP A 42 7.02 -2.29 8.48
CA ASP A 42 5.91 -2.74 9.31
C ASP A 42 4.81 -1.67 9.39
N TYR A 43 3.57 -2.07 9.15
CA TYR A 43 2.41 -1.18 9.27
C TYR A 43 2.30 -0.65 10.71
N LYS A 44 2.31 0.67 10.85
CA LYS A 44 2.03 1.38 12.10
C LYS A 44 0.71 2.13 11.92
N ALA A 45 -0.25 1.80 12.79
CA ALA A 45 -1.58 2.41 12.82
C ALA A 45 -1.52 3.84 13.37
#